data_AF-A0A4E0PW06-F1
#
_entry.id   AF-A0A4E0PW06-F1
#
_cell.length_a   1.000
_cell.length_b   1.000
_cell.length_c   1.000
_cell.angle_alpha   90.00
_cell.angle_beta   90.00
_cell.angle_gamma   90.00
#
_symmetry.space_group_name_H-M   'P 1'
#
loop_
_entity.id
_entity.type
_entity.pdbx_description
1 polymer ?
#
loop_
_entity_poly.entity_id
_entity_poly.type
_entity_poly.pdbx_seq_one_letter_code
_entity_poly.pdbx_strand_id
1 'polypeptide(L)'
;MSELKMAKDINDGTFKSTFTKVYFLPFIFFCFVSVVLAHFNIGSSDLTSAQYLISALVQGEAAILAIIISVTIFAVSTSQTYSPRIVDIFLDKDRVPHFWSLLTIYIFALIYGTFVLKFLKAENAYDPSNLQTSVWIACFLGLIAIMSLIKYIPNILTTLKPSNIMETLSNEIEINDVFDQSIEHCLTRSIEYDYPLPKNSVVRPILDIISSSIVNNNNEIASNGIDAIEKKVRQIIKYQQLEAEQSSELLQMFREKYFNIGHFCIERNNFEVLAQVVKSMVFLEATLFEVQQKTEIVKQLVAKFENLAITSIEKDNEFMLIQILESITTLGTMIYPFDNNDDVSINVIDSIKSIRTYAANANKYVLDTKAIVTLGIFGCNLLRIKYKAHIAEKLRVTLEYFGTHAFRTRNGMAGFHSVERMLIIMQLLSDMQKDVSDYNDSLDKIIKIAIDNRFYPQVVEISKIIPNYPAATVKLKAELREDGRSYLINDVIHF
;
A
#
# COMPACT_ATOMS: atom_id res chain seq x y z
N MET A 1 4.61 -13.93 15.71
CA MET A 1 5.86 -14.53 16.27
C MET A 1 6.37 -15.71 15.45
N SER A 2 5.51 -16.47 14.74
CA SER A 2 5.94 -17.54 13.81
C SER A 2 6.57 -17.00 12.51
N GLU A 3 6.07 -15.89 11.96
CA GLU A 3 6.59 -15.30 10.71
C GLU A 3 7.96 -14.65 10.87
N LEU A 4 8.23 -14.05 12.03
CA LEU A 4 9.55 -13.49 12.38
C LEU A 4 10.64 -14.57 12.54
N LYS A 5 10.26 -15.82 12.80
CA LYS A 5 11.20 -16.95 12.86
C LYS A 5 11.65 -17.38 11.47
N MET A 6 10.76 -17.27 10.48
CA MET A 6 11.04 -17.67 9.10
C MET A 6 11.97 -16.68 8.39
N ALA A 7 11.84 -15.39 8.67
CA ALA A 7 12.76 -14.38 8.15
C ALA A 7 14.16 -14.45 8.77
N LYS A 8 14.27 -14.87 10.04
CA LYS A 8 15.56 -15.03 10.71
C LYS A 8 16.36 -16.24 10.20
N ASP A 9 15.66 -17.33 9.84
CA ASP A 9 16.28 -18.53 9.27
C ASP A 9 16.86 -18.31 7.85
N ILE A 10 16.58 -17.18 7.19
CA ILE A 10 17.18 -16.85 5.89
C ILE A 10 18.55 -16.18 6.06
N ASN A 11 18.79 -15.44 7.15
CA ASN A 11 20.01 -14.64 7.32
C ASN A 11 21.13 -15.36 8.12
N ASP A 12 20.78 -16.36 8.96
CA ASP A 12 21.72 -16.97 9.91
C ASP A 12 22.53 -18.17 9.35
N GLY A 13 22.97 -18.18 8.09
CA GLY A 13 23.89 -19.23 7.56
C GLY A 13 23.39 -20.70 7.69
N THR A 14 22.16 -20.89 8.15
CA THR A 14 21.41 -22.13 8.33
C THR A 14 21.11 -22.77 6.99
N PHE A 15 21.11 -22.00 5.90
CA PHE A 15 21.00 -22.51 4.54
C PHE A 15 22.16 -23.46 4.17
N LYS A 16 23.41 -23.06 4.43
CA LYS A 16 24.58 -23.94 4.23
C LYS A 16 24.45 -25.21 5.07
N SER A 17 24.01 -25.09 6.33
CA SER A 17 23.80 -26.21 7.24
C SER A 17 22.70 -27.17 6.75
N THR A 18 21.58 -26.64 6.27
CA THR A 18 20.42 -27.44 5.84
C THR A 18 20.66 -28.08 4.48
N PHE A 19 21.27 -27.37 3.53
CA PHE A 19 21.63 -27.93 2.22
C PHE A 19 22.63 -29.08 2.36
N THR A 20 23.70 -28.86 3.13
CA THR A 20 24.71 -29.90 3.36
C THR A 20 24.09 -31.11 4.04
N LYS A 21 23.24 -30.91 5.07
CA LYS A 21 22.60 -32.05 5.74
C LYS A 21 21.59 -32.80 4.87
N VAL A 22 20.80 -32.09 4.06
CA VAL A 22 19.70 -32.69 3.29
C VAL A 22 20.20 -33.43 2.05
N TYR A 23 21.26 -32.97 1.38
CA TYR A 23 21.73 -33.59 0.13
C TYR A 23 23.03 -34.37 0.28
N PHE A 24 23.98 -33.87 1.09
CA PHE A 24 25.31 -34.49 1.20
C PHE A 24 25.28 -35.77 2.04
N LEU A 25 24.49 -35.81 3.11
CA LEU A 25 24.39 -36.95 4.01
C LEU A 25 23.74 -38.19 3.35
N PRO A 26 22.59 -38.08 2.66
CA PRO A 26 22.08 -39.20 1.87
C PRO A 26 22.99 -39.56 0.70
N PHE A 27 23.73 -38.61 0.14
CA PHE A 27 24.74 -38.91 -0.88
C PHE A 27 25.87 -39.80 -0.34
N ILE A 28 26.47 -39.44 0.81
CA ILE A 28 27.50 -40.27 1.45
C ILE A 28 26.95 -41.64 1.83
N PHE A 29 25.76 -41.67 2.46
CA PHE A 29 25.13 -42.93 2.86
C PHE A 29 24.91 -43.85 1.66
N PHE A 30 24.47 -43.30 0.54
CA PHE A 30 24.24 -44.09 -0.66
C PHE A 30 25.53 -44.50 -1.36
N CYS A 31 26.56 -43.65 -1.41
CA CYS A 31 27.88 -44.04 -1.90
C CYS A 31 28.42 -45.22 -1.09
N PHE A 32 28.24 -45.18 0.25
CA PHE A 32 28.59 -46.30 1.12
C PHE A 32 27.78 -47.55 0.80
N VAL A 33 26.45 -47.45 0.69
CA VAL A 33 25.58 -48.58 0.31
C VAL A 33 25.95 -49.14 -1.06
N SER A 34 26.28 -48.30 -2.04
CA SER A 34 26.68 -48.71 -3.39
C SER A 34 27.99 -49.48 -3.38
N VAL A 35 28.98 -49.01 -2.61
CA VAL A 35 30.25 -49.73 -2.44
C VAL A 35 30.03 -51.08 -1.77
N VAL A 36 29.14 -51.14 -0.75
CA VAL A 36 28.79 -52.40 -0.07
C VAL A 36 28.08 -53.36 -1.03
N LEU A 37 27.08 -52.90 -1.79
CA LEU A 37 26.34 -53.73 -2.75
C LEU A 37 27.24 -54.25 -3.88
N ALA A 38 28.15 -53.41 -4.38
CA ALA A 38 29.14 -53.80 -5.38
C ALA A 38 30.11 -54.85 -4.84
N HIS A 39 30.55 -54.73 -3.58
CA HIS A 39 31.41 -55.72 -2.93
C HIS A 39 30.75 -57.12 -2.87
N PHE A 40 29.43 -57.17 -2.68
CA PHE A 40 28.67 -58.43 -2.67
C PHE A 40 28.23 -58.90 -4.06
N ASN A 41 28.60 -58.18 -5.13
CA ASN A 41 28.24 -58.49 -6.52
C ASN A 41 26.72 -58.62 -6.73
N ILE A 42 25.93 -57.87 -5.95
CA ILE A 42 24.47 -57.90 -6.01
C ILE A 42 24.00 -57.03 -7.19
N GLY A 43 23.39 -57.64 -8.20
CA GLY A 43 22.78 -56.94 -9.34
C GLY A 43 23.71 -56.75 -10.55
N SER A 44 24.38 -57.82 -10.98
CA SER A 44 25.17 -57.82 -12.21
C SER A 44 24.29 -57.51 -13.42
N SER A 45 24.47 -56.32 -14.00
CA SER A 45 23.81 -55.92 -15.25
C SER A 45 24.71 -56.26 -16.44
N ASP A 46 24.11 -56.72 -17.53
CA ASP A 46 24.80 -56.84 -18.80
C ASP A 46 25.32 -55.46 -19.27
N LEU A 47 26.52 -55.44 -19.85
CA LEU A 47 27.23 -54.23 -20.29
C LEU A 47 26.36 -53.40 -21.23
N THR A 48 25.70 -54.08 -22.17
CA THR A 48 24.79 -53.49 -23.16
C THR A 48 23.63 -52.76 -22.47
N SER A 49 23.01 -53.40 -21.48
CA SER A 49 21.89 -52.83 -20.73
C SER A 49 22.31 -51.63 -19.90
N ALA A 50 23.47 -51.69 -19.25
CA ALA A 50 24.04 -50.57 -18.50
C ALA A 50 24.35 -49.37 -19.40
N GLN A 51 24.89 -49.60 -20.60
CA GLN A 51 25.15 -48.56 -21.58
C GLN A 51 23.86 -47.87 -22.03
N TYR A 52 22.80 -48.63 -22.33
CA TYR A 52 21.51 -48.07 -22.69
C TYR A 52 20.89 -47.27 -21.54
N LEU A 53 20.96 -47.80 -20.31
CA LEU A 53 20.43 -47.13 -19.11
C LEU A 53 21.12 -45.79 -18.86
N ILE A 54 22.46 -45.77 -18.84
CA ILE A 54 23.22 -44.53 -18.60
C ILE A 54 23.03 -43.54 -19.76
N SER A 55 22.95 -44.01 -21.00
CA SER A 55 22.67 -43.15 -22.15
C SER A 55 21.29 -42.50 -22.03
N ALA A 56 20.27 -43.27 -21.67
CA ALA A 56 18.91 -42.75 -21.47
C ALA A 56 18.85 -41.78 -20.28
N LEU A 57 19.58 -42.06 -19.20
CA LEU A 57 19.68 -41.19 -18.03
C LEU A 57 20.30 -39.84 -18.38
N VAL A 58 21.48 -39.83 -19.02
CA VAL A 58 22.17 -38.60 -19.44
C VAL A 58 21.30 -37.78 -20.39
N GLN A 59 20.62 -38.44 -21.35
CA GLN A 59 19.73 -37.74 -22.28
C GLN A 59 18.50 -37.15 -21.56
N GLY A 60 17.91 -37.89 -20.62
CA GLY A 60 16.80 -37.42 -19.79
C GLY A 60 17.18 -36.24 -18.89
N GLU A 61 18.32 -36.32 -18.23
CA GLU A 61 18.87 -35.23 -17.41
C GLU A 61 19.12 -33.97 -18.24
N ALA A 62 19.69 -34.12 -19.45
CA ALA A 62 19.95 -32.99 -20.35
C ALA A 62 18.65 -32.32 -20.79
N ALA A 63 17.62 -33.11 -21.09
CA ALA A 63 16.29 -32.59 -21.46
C ALA A 63 15.63 -31.85 -20.29
N ILE A 64 15.66 -32.41 -19.08
CA ILE A 64 15.12 -31.77 -17.87
C ILE A 64 15.87 -30.47 -17.57
N LEU A 65 17.19 -30.49 -17.67
CA LEU A 65 18.02 -29.29 -17.47
C LEU A 65 17.66 -28.18 -18.45
N ALA A 66 17.48 -28.53 -19.73
CA ALA A 66 17.03 -27.58 -20.75
C ALA A 66 15.67 -26.97 -20.38
N ILE A 67 14.70 -27.78 -19.94
CA ILE A 67 13.39 -27.30 -19.49
C ILE A 67 13.53 -26.33 -18.31
N ILE A 68 14.34 -26.67 -17.30
CA ILE A 68 14.57 -25.81 -16.12
C ILE A 68 15.13 -24.46 -16.57
N ILE A 69 16.16 -24.46 -17.43
CA ILE A 69 16.75 -23.22 -17.95
C ILE A 69 15.72 -22.40 -18.73
N SER A 70 14.93 -23.03 -19.61
CA SER A 70 13.88 -22.35 -20.36
C SER A 70 12.80 -21.73 -19.46
N VAL A 71 12.34 -22.45 -18.44
CA VAL A 71 11.37 -21.94 -17.46
C VAL A 71 11.95 -20.77 -16.68
N THR A 72 13.21 -20.86 -16.23
CA THR A 72 13.88 -19.76 -15.53
C THR A 72 14.04 -18.53 -16.42
N ILE A 73 14.42 -18.70 -17.69
CA ILE A 73 14.51 -17.59 -18.64
C ILE A 73 13.13 -16.95 -18.86
N PHE A 74 12.09 -17.76 -19.04
CA PHE A 74 10.72 -17.27 -19.23
C PHE A 74 10.21 -16.52 -17.99
N ALA A 75 10.51 -17.03 -16.81
CA ALA A 75 10.24 -16.39 -15.53
C ALA A 75 10.93 -15.02 -15.41
N VAL A 76 12.22 -14.97 -15.75
CA VAL A 76 13.01 -13.74 -15.76
C VAL A 76 12.44 -12.74 -16.77
N SER A 77 12.11 -13.18 -17.99
CA SER A 77 11.54 -12.30 -19.02
C SER A 77 10.14 -11.78 -18.66
N THR A 78 9.32 -12.59 -18.00
CA THR A 78 8.02 -12.14 -17.48
C THR A 78 8.22 -11.10 -16.38
N SER A 79 9.23 -11.29 -15.53
CA SER A 79 9.58 -10.34 -14.47
C SER A 79 10.15 -9.02 -15.03
N GLN A 80 10.87 -9.06 -16.15
CA GLN A 80 11.38 -7.86 -16.84
C GLN A 80 10.27 -6.91 -17.31
N THR A 81 9.05 -7.42 -17.53
CA THR A 81 7.91 -6.58 -17.88
C THR A 81 7.54 -5.63 -16.74
N TYR A 82 7.90 -5.98 -15.50
CA TYR A 82 7.68 -5.13 -14.33
C TYR A 82 8.87 -4.21 -14.02
N SER A 83 10.12 -4.71 -14.08
CA SER A 83 11.32 -3.88 -14.03
C SER A 83 12.54 -4.65 -14.56
N PRO A 84 13.38 -4.04 -15.43
CA PRO A 84 14.60 -4.68 -15.94
C PRO A 84 15.59 -5.12 -14.84
N ARG A 85 15.55 -4.48 -13.67
CA ARG A 85 16.47 -4.75 -12.54
C ARG A 85 16.14 -6.02 -11.77
N ILE A 86 14.93 -6.53 -11.92
CA ILE A 86 14.51 -7.78 -11.27
C ILE A 86 15.35 -8.95 -11.79
N VAL A 87 15.92 -8.84 -13.00
CA VAL A 87 16.83 -9.84 -13.57
C VAL A 87 18.07 -10.03 -12.71
N ASP A 88 18.69 -8.93 -12.29
CA ASP A 88 19.92 -8.97 -11.49
C ASP A 88 19.67 -9.69 -10.16
N ILE A 89 18.46 -9.52 -9.62
CA ILE A 89 18.00 -10.17 -8.39
C ILE A 89 17.82 -11.68 -8.58
N PHE A 90 17.26 -12.11 -9.72
CA PHE A 90 17.09 -13.53 -10.02
C PHE A 90 18.40 -14.25 -10.41
N LEU A 91 19.37 -13.51 -10.93
CA LEU A 91 20.68 -14.04 -11.29
C LEU A 91 21.67 -14.03 -10.13
N ASP A 92 21.40 -13.26 -9.08
CA ASP A 92 22.22 -13.20 -7.89
C ASP A 92 22.28 -14.57 -7.20
N LYS A 93 23.51 -15.07 -7.06
CA LYS A 93 23.80 -16.39 -6.50
C LYS A 93 23.34 -16.50 -5.05
N ASP A 94 23.44 -15.41 -4.31
CA ASP A 94 23.12 -15.38 -2.89
C ASP A 94 21.60 -15.35 -2.67
N ARG A 95 20.83 -14.85 -3.64
CA ARG A 95 19.37 -14.71 -3.56
C ARG A 95 18.60 -15.94 -4.03
N VAL A 96 19.09 -16.60 -5.08
CA VAL A 96 18.46 -17.82 -5.61
C VAL A 96 19.41 -19.03 -5.54
N PRO A 97 19.90 -19.39 -4.34
CA PRO A 97 20.90 -20.45 -4.20
C PRO A 97 20.36 -21.81 -4.63
N HIS A 98 19.04 -22.00 -4.58
CA HIS A 98 18.36 -23.21 -5.05
C HIS A 98 18.56 -23.46 -6.54
N PHE A 99 18.48 -22.42 -7.37
CA PHE A 99 18.66 -22.55 -8.81
C PHE A 99 20.11 -22.94 -9.16
N TRP A 100 21.08 -22.22 -8.59
CA TRP A 100 22.50 -22.50 -8.81
C TRP A 100 22.95 -23.86 -8.30
N SER A 101 22.41 -24.29 -7.16
CA SER A 101 22.65 -25.62 -6.62
C SER A 101 22.09 -26.72 -7.54
N LEU A 102 20.85 -26.58 -7.99
CA LEU A 102 20.22 -27.52 -8.92
C LEU A 102 21.04 -27.61 -10.21
N LEU A 103 21.41 -26.48 -10.79
CA LEU A 103 22.23 -26.39 -12.01
C LEU A 103 23.56 -27.14 -11.82
N THR A 104 24.23 -26.95 -10.68
CA THR A 104 25.51 -27.61 -10.38
C THR A 104 25.35 -29.13 -10.24
N ILE A 105 24.29 -29.61 -9.58
CA ILE A 105 24.00 -31.04 -9.43
C ILE A 105 23.78 -31.68 -10.80
N TYR A 106 22.96 -31.07 -11.66
CA TYR A 106 22.68 -31.60 -13.00
C TYR A 106 23.92 -31.58 -13.90
N ILE A 107 24.71 -30.50 -13.90
CA ILE A 107 25.95 -30.45 -14.69
C ILE A 107 26.92 -31.55 -14.23
N PHE A 108 27.06 -31.75 -12.91
CA PHE A 108 27.90 -32.79 -12.36
C PHE A 108 27.40 -34.19 -12.72
N ALA A 109 26.08 -34.43 -12.65
CA ALA A 109 25.43 -35.68 -13.06
C ALA A 109 25.70 -36.00 -14.53
N LEU A 110 25.53 -35.01 -15.42
CA LEU A 110 25.78 -35.16 -16.86
C LEU A 110 27.24 -35.47 -17.17
N ILE A 111 28.19 -34.74 -16.56
CA ILE A 111 29.63 -34.98 -16.76
C ILE A 111 29.99 -36.39 -16.27
N TYR A 112 29.52 -36.78 -15.09
CA TYR A 112 29.80 -38.09 -14.52
C TYR A 112 29.19 -39.23 -15.36
N GLY A 113 27.91 -39.12 -15.73
CA GLY A 113 27.23 -40.10 -16.58
C GLY A 113 27.91 -40.25 -17.95
N THR A 114 28.33 -39.15 -18.56
CA THR A 114 29.08 -39.16 -19.83
C THR A 114 30.46 -39.80 -19.67
N PHE A 115 31.14 -39.53 -18.55
CA PHE A 115 32.41 -40.16 -18.21
C PHE A 115 32.23 -41.68 -18.08
N VAL A 116 31.26 -42.15 -17.29
CA VAL A 116 30.93 -43.58 -17.15
C VAL A 116 30.61 -44.21 -18.51
N LEU A 117 29.85 -43.53 -19.38
CA LEU A 117 29.55 -44.00 -20.73
C LEU A 117 30.81 -44.18 -21.60
N LYS A 118 31.81 -43.33 -21.42
CA LYS A 118 33.11 -43.45 -22.12
C LYS A 118 33.90 -44.67 -21.65
N PHE A 119 33.88 -44.99 -20.35
CA PHE A 119 34.55 -46.19 -19.82
C PHE A 119 33.84 -47.48 -20.23
N LEU A 120 32.52 -47.48 -20.29
CA LEU A 120 31.73 -48.64 -20.74
C LEU A 120 32.10 -49.08 -22.18
N LYS A 121 32.48 -48.14 -23.05
CA LYS A 121 32.91 -48.43 -24.43
C LYS A 121 34.36 -48.91 -24.56
N ALA A 122 35.18 -48.74 -23.52
CA ALA A 122 36.57 -49.17 -23.52
C ALA A 122 36.66 -50.64 -23.04
N GLU A 123 36.14 -51.56 -23.87
CA GLU A 123 35.87 -53.00 -23.60
C GLU A 123 37.01 -53.83 -22.96
N ASN A 124 38.24 -53.34 -22.89
CA ASN A 124 39.42 -54.17 -22.57
C ASN A 124 40.27 -53.73 -21.37
N ALA A 125 39.88 -52.68 -20.61
CA ALA A 125 40.80 -52.05 -19.65
C ALA A 125 40.37 -52.04 -18.18
N TYR A 126 39.16 -52.48 -17.82
CA TYR A 126 38.62 -52.26 -16.47
C TYR A 126 38.06 -53.52 -15.80
N ASP A 127 38.30 -53.61 -14.49
CA ASP A 127 37.72 -54.61 -13.60
C ASP A 127 36.18 -54.45 -13.58
N PRO A 128 35.40 -55.51 -13.90
CA PRO A 128 33.93 -55.44 -13.96
C PRO A 128 33.27 -54.96 -12.66
N SER A 129 33.90 -55.18 -11.50
CA SER A 129 33.39 -54.74 -10.20
C SER A 129 33.36 -53.20 -10.04
N ASN A 130 34.40 -52.52 -10.53
CA ASN A 130 34.52 -51.06 -10.48
C ASN A 130 33.55 -50.37 -11.45
N LEU A 131 33.30 -51.01 -12.59
CA LEU A 131 32.37 -50.52 -13.61
C LEU A 131 30.94 -50.53 -13.08
N GLN A 132 30.52 -51.62 -12.44
CA GLN A 132 29.18 -51.75 -11.85
C GLN A 132 28.95 -50.71 -10.75
N THR A 133 29.95 -50.47 -9.90
CA THR A 133 29.90 -49.41 -8.87
C THR A 133 29.66 -48.04 -9.50
N SER A 134 30.35 -47.74 -10.60
CA SER A 134 30.24 -46.46 -11.31
C SER A 134 28.86 -46.25 -11.94
N VAL A 135 28.25 -47.32 -12.48
CA VAL A 135 26.87 -47.29 -13.01
C VAL A 135 25.86 -47.00 -11.91
N TRP A 136 25.99 -47.64 -10.75
CA TRP A 136 25.11 -47.38 -9.59
C TRP A 136 25.23 -45.95 -9.07
N ILE A 137 26.47 -45.45 -8.94
CA ILE A 137 26.71 -44.05 -8.54
C ILE A 137 26.05 -43.09 -9.54
N ALA A 138 26.18 -43.34 -10.85
CA ALA A 138 25.57 -42.49 -11.88
C ALA A 138 24.04 -42.51 -11.79
N CYS A 139 23.42 -43.69 -11.67
CA CYS A 139 21.96 -43.82 -11.53
C CYS A 139 21.43 -43.05 -10.32
N PHE A 140 22.15 -43.12 -9.21
CA PHE A 140 21.76 -42.43 -7.99
C PHE A 140 21.99 -40.92 -8.04
N LEU A 141 23.05 -40.48 -8.69
CA LEU A 141 23.28 -39.07 -8.93
C LEU A 141 22.13 -38.47 -9.74
N GLY A 142 21.60 -39.21 -10.73
CA GLY A 142 20.39 -38.83 -11.44
C GLY A 142 19.12 -38.86 -10.58
N LEU A 143 18.99 -39.81 -9.66
CA LEU A 143 17.90 -39.80 -8.69
C LEU A 143 17.95 -38.58 -7.77
N ILE A 144 19.13 -38.18 -7.29
CA ILE A 144 19.31 -36.93 -6.54
C ILE A 144 18.94 -35.71 -7.40
N ALA A 145 19.35 -35.69 -8.67
CA ALA A 145 18.99 -34.62 -9.59
C ALA A 145 17.46 -34.49 -9.73
N ILE A 146 16.73 -35.61 -9.85
CA ILE A 146 15.26 -35.61 -9.89
C ILE A 146 14.66 -35.18 -8.54
N MET A 147 15.18 -35.67 -7.42
CA MET A 147 14.67 -35.29 -6.09
C MET A 147 14.88 -33.79 -5.81
N SER A 148 16.01 -33.21 -6.22
CA SER A 148 16.27 -31.78 -6.08
C SER A 148 15.32 -30.93 -6.92
N LEU A 149 14.85 -31.44 -8.07
CA LEU A 149 13.82 -30.79 -8.88
C LEU A 149 12.49 -30.66 -8.15
N ILE A 150 12.07 -31.71 -7.41
CA ILE A 150 10.81 -31.71 -6.64
C ILE A 150 10.80 -30.56 -5.63
N LYS A 151 11.93 -30.24 -5.01
CA LYS A 151 12.05 -29.09 -4.09
C LYS A 151 12.15 -27.75 -4.83
N TYR A 152 12.81 -27.75 -5.98
CA TYR A 152 13.00 -26.53 -6.77
C TYR A 152 11.69 -25.98 -7.33
N ILE A 153 10.82 -26.82 -7.90
CA ILE A 153 9.59 -26.36 -8.57
C ILE A 153 8.69 -25.54 -7.64
N PRO A 154 8.30 -26.00 -6.44
CA PRO A 154 7.50 -25.20 -5.52
C PRO A 154 8.20 -23.90 -5.12
N ASN A 155 9.50 -23.97 -4.84
CA ASN A 155 10.28 -22.79 -4.46
C ASN A 155 10.26 -21.72 -5.55
N ILE A 156 10.59 -22.07 -6.80
CA ILE A 156 10.59 -21.10 -7.89
C ILE A 156 9.18 -20.57 -8.17
N LEU A 157 8.15 -21.43 -8.16
CA LEU A 157 6.76 -21.00 -8.33
C LEU A 157 6.32 -20.01 -7.25
N THR A 158 6.77 -20.19 -6.01
CA THR A 158 6.51 -19.22 -4.94
C THR A 158 7.33 -17.95 -5.11
N THR A 159 8.61 -18.02 -5.48
CA THR A 159 9.45 -16.82 -5.69
C THR A 159 8.96 -15.97 -6.85
N LEU A 160 8.35 -16.58 -7.87
CA LEU A 160 7.81 -15.88 -9.04
C LEU A 160 6.52 -15.13 -8.78
N LYS A 161 5.86 -15.34 -7.63
CA LYS A 161 4.69 -14.54 -7.27
C LYS A 161 5.14 -13.09 -7.08
N PRO A 162 4.54 -12.11 -7.78
CA PRO A 162 4.92 -10.70 -7.65
C PRO A 162 4.96 -10.25 -6.19
N SER A 163 3.95 -10.62 -5.39
CA SER A 163 3.91 -10.33 -3.94
C SER A 163 5.19 -10.71 -3.20
N ASN A 164 5.78 -11.86 -3.51
CA ASN A 164 6.98 -12.37 -2.86
C ASN A 164 8.24 -11.65 -3.34
N ILE A 165 8.27 -11.27 -4.62
CA ILE A 165 9.34 -10.42 -5.18
C ILE A 165 9.32 -9.06 -4.48
N MET A 166 8.14 -8.44 -4.34
CA MET A 166 7.99 -7.16 -3.65
C MET A 166 8.33 -7.25 -2.17
N GLU A 167 7.95 -8.32 -1.47
CA GLU A 167 8.33 -8.52 -0.07
C GLU A 167 9.85 -8.69 0.09
N THR A 168 10.48 -9.48 -0.78
CA THR A 168 11.94 -9.67 -0.75
C THR A 168 12.67 -8.35 -1.02
N LEU A 169 12.27 -7.63 -2.07
CA LEU A 169 12.78 -6.29 -2.39
C LEU A 169 12.58 -5.30 -1.25
N SER A 170 11.40 -5.33 -0.62
CA SER A 170 11.10 -4.45 0.50
C SER A 170 11.94 -4.78 1.73
N ASN A 171 12.27 -6.05 1.95
CA ASN A 171 13.09 -6.45 3.09
C ASN A 171 14.55 -5.98 2.96
N GLU A 172 15.03 -5.80 1.73
CA GLU A 172 16.37 -5.27 1.43
C GLU A 172 16.48 -3.75 1.58
N ILE A 173 15.38 -3.02 1.80
CA ILE A 173 15.46 -1.60 2.11
C ILE A 173 16.12 -1.47 3.48
N GLU A 174 17.44 -1.32 3.50
CA GLU A 174 18.22 -0.99 4.68
C GLU A 174 18.38 0.53 4.82
N ILE A 175 18.53 0.98 6.06
CA ILE A 175 18.70 2.40 6.37
C ILE A 175 19.94 2.96 5.67
N ASN A 176 21.07 2.27 5.77
CA ASN A 176 22.32 2.75 5.22
C ASN A 176 22.24 2.94 3.70
N ASP A 177 21.58 2.03 2.98
CA ASP A 177 21.38 2.18 1.53
C ASP A 177 20.47 3.35 1.15
N VAL A 178 19.51 3.69 2.00
CA VAL A 178 18.60 4.82 1.76
C VAL A 178 19.27 6.15 2.11
N PHE A 179 20.01 6.20 3.23
CA PHE A 179 20.67 7.42 3.70
C PHE A 179 21.99 7.70 3.00
N ASP A 180 22.83 6.72 2.69
CA ASP A 180 24.06 6.95 1.93
C ASP A 180 23.71 7.52 0.54
N GLN A 181 22.60 7.06 -0.05
CA GLN A 181 22.10 7.57 -1.32
C GLN A 181 21.36 8.91 -1.22
N SER A 182 20.64 9.17 -0.12
CA SER A 182 19.95 10.46 0.08
C SER A 182 20.93 11.57 0.48
N ILE A 183 21.87 11.29 1.39
CA ILE A 183 22.86 12.24 1.91
C ILE A 183 23.85 12.67 0.81
N GLU A 184 24.36 11.75 -0.01
CA GLU A 184 25.26 12.11 -1.12
C GLU A 184 24.56 13.03 -2.14
N HIS A 185 23.27 12.81 -2.39
CA HIS A 185 22.46 13.62 -3.32
C HIS A 185 21.91 14.91 -2.71
N CYS A 186 21.56 14.94 -1.42
CA CYS A 186 21.08 16.12 -0.70
C CYS A 186 22.22 17.12 -0.43
N LEU A 187 23.46 16.64 -0.25
CA LEU A 187 24.62 17.51 -0.05
C LEU A 187 25.12 18.17 -1.36
N THR A 188 24.80 17.63 -2.54
CA THR A 188 25.36 18.14 -3.80
C THR A 188 24.46 19.04 -4.64
N ARG A 189 23.13 19.12 -4.45
CA ARG A 189 22.32 20.00 -5.31
C ARG A 189 21.00 20.46 -4.70
N SER A 190 20.90 21.77 -4.53
CA SER A 190 19.70 22.54 -4.24
C SER A 190 18.70 22.53 -5.41
N ILE A 191 17.48 22.08 -5.13
CA ILE A 191 16.21 22.61 -5.69
C ILE A 191 16.12 22.58 -7.23
N GLU A 192 15.85 21.43 -7.83
CA GLU A 192 15.04 21.38 -9.06
C GLU A 192 14.24 20.07 -9.11
N TYR A 193 12.91 20.19 -9.20
CA TYR A 193 11.93 19.11 -9.16
C TYR A 193 12.00 18.25 -10.43
N ASP A 194 12.83 17.21 -10.42
CA ASP A 194 12.61 15.91 -11.06
C ASP A 194 13.79 15.02 -10.65
N TYR A 195 13.75 14.42 -9.45
CA TYR A 195 14.88 13.61 -8.96
C TYR A 195 14.73 12.15 -9.41
N PRO A 196 15.43 11.70 -10.48
CA PRO A 196 15.58 10.28 -10.74
C PRO A 196 16.34 9.68 -9.56
N LEU A 197 15.70 8.74 -8.86
CA LEU A 197 16.37 7.94 -7.85
C LEU A 197 17.70 7.41 -8.42
N PRO A 198 18.79 7.42 -7.63
CA PRO A 198 20.07 6.90 -8.09
C PRO A 198 19.88 5.53 -8.72
N LYS A 199 20.67 5.25 -9.78
CA LYS A 199 20.49 4.03 -10.58
C LYS A 199 20.54 2.74 -9.73
N ASN A 200 21.05 2.79 -8.51
CA ASN A 200 21.19 1.64 -7.62
C ASN A 200 20.25 1.68 -6.39
N SER A 201 19.22 2.53 -6.38
CA SER A 201 18.26 2.55 -5.26
C SER A 201 17.44 1.25 -5.18
N VAL A 202 17.44 0.63 -4.01
CA VAL A 202 16.68 -0.60 -3.68
C VAL A 202 15.16 -0.37 -3.74
N VAL A 203 14.72 0.88 -3.51
CA VAL A 203 13.29 1.27 -3.57
C VAL A 203 12.80 1.37 -5.02
N ARG A 204 13.69 1.71 -5.96
CA ARG A 204 13.32 1.98 -7.36
C ARG A 204 12.69 0.78 -8.08
N PRO A 205 13.22 -0.46 -7.98
CA PRO A 205 12.54 -1.64 -8.52
C PRO A 205 11.09 -1.78 -8.04
N ILE A 206 10.81 -1.52 -6.76
CA ILE A 206 9.44 -1.62 -6.23
C ILE A 206 8.55 -0.54 -6.83
N LEU A 207 9.05 0.70 -6.94
CA LEU A 207 8.31 1.80 -7.58
C LEU A 207 8.05 1.56 -9.06
N ASP A 208 9.01 0.97 -9.78
CA ASP A 208 8.85 0.57 -11.18
C ASP A 208 7.75 -0.51 -11.31
N ILE A 209 7.75 -1.52 -10.42
CA ILE A 209 6.70 -2.55 -10.36
C ILE A 209 5.33 -1.91 -10.07
N ILE A 210 5.24 -1.01 -9.08
CA ILE A 210 3.98 -0.31 -8.74
C ILE A 210 3.49 0.48 -9.95
N SER A 211 4.36 1.27 -10.58
CA SER A 211 4.01 2.10 -11.73
C SER A 211 3.56 1.26 -12.93
N SER A 212 4.30 0.20 -13.26
CA SER A 212 3.93 -0.76 -14.31
C SER A 212 2.60 -1.44 -13.98
N SER A 213 2.36 -1.78 -12.72
CA SER A 213 1.10 -2.41 -12.29
C SER A 213 -0.09 -1.45 -12.39
N ILE A 214 0.09 -0.17 -12.07
CA ILE A 214 -0.93 0.87 -12.26
C ILE A 214 -1.27 1.02 -13.75
N VAL A 215 -0.27 1.05 -14.63
CA VAL A 215 -0.49 1.11 -16.09
C VAL A 215 -1.26 -0.10 -16.61
N ASN A 216 -0.97 -1.28 -16.06
CA ASN A 216 -1.60 -2.54 -16.45
C ASN A 216 -2.90 -2.83 -15.68
N ASN A 217 -3.43 -1.88 -14.88
CA ASN A 217 -4.60 -2.05 -14.02
C ASN A 217 -4.55 -3.28 -13.09
N ASN A 218 -3.35 -3.68 -12.68
CA ASN A 218 -3.16 -4.72 -11.68
C ASN A 218 -3.11 -4.11 -10.28
N ASN A 219 -4.30 -3.77 -9.78
CA ASN A 219 -4.46 -3.03 -8.53
C ASN A 219 -3.93 -3.81 -7.33
N GLU A 220 -4.05 -5.14 -7.34
CA GLU A 220 -3.56 -6.00 -6.26
C GLU A 220 -2.03 -5.93 -6.14
N ILE A 221 -1.30 -6.02 -7.26
CA ILE A 221 0.16 -5.92 -7.25
C ILE A 221 0.59 -4.50 -6.81
N ALA A 222 -0.04 -3.46 -7.34
CA ALA A 222 0.29 -2.09 -6.96
C ALA A 222 0.06 -1.83 -5.46
N SER A 223 -1.09 -2.24 -4.93
CA SER A 223 -1.44 -2.12 -3.51
C SER A 223 -0.50 -2.92 -2.62
N ASN A 224 -0.14 -4.15 -3.00
CA ASN A 224 0.84 -4.97 -2.28
C ASN A 224 2.23 -4.32 -2.24
N GLY A 225 2.65 -3.67 -3.34
CA GLY A 225 3.91 -2.94 -3.39
C GLY A 225 3.92 -1.73 -2.44
N ILE A 226 2.82 -0.97 -2.41
CA ILE A 226 2.63 0.16 -1.48
C ILE A 226 2.68 -0.34 -0.02
N ASP A 227 1.92 -1.38 0.30
CA ASP A 227 1.88 -1.97 1.65
C ASP A 227 3.25 -2.47 2.11
N ALA A 228 4.03 -3.06 1.21
CA ALA A 228 5.37 -3.54 1.51
C ALA A 228 6.30 -2.38 1.93
N ILE A 229 6.34 -1.31 1.10
CA ILE A 229 7.09 -0.09 1.41
C ILE A 229 6.61 0.51 2.75
N GLU A 230 5.31 0.68 2.94
CA GLU A 230 4.73 1.24 4.17
C GLU A 230 5.14 0.44 5.42
N LYS A 231 5.02 -0.90 5.37
CA LYS A 231 5.40 -1.79 6.49
C LYS A 231 6.88 -1.66 6.81
N LYS A 232 7.74 -1.65 5.79
CA LYS A 232 9.18 -1.56 6.00
C LYS A 232 9.63 -0.21 6.55
N VAL A 233 9.11 0.89 5.99
CA VAL A 233 9.42 2.24 6.48
C VAL A 233 8.99 2.38 7.95
N ARG A 234 7.82 1.85 8.32
CA ARG A 234 7.41 1.81 9.74
C ARG A 234 8.33 0.98 10.61
N GLN A 235 8.79 -0.18 10.14
CA GLN A 235 9.76 -1.00 10.88
C GLN A 235 11.08 -0.24 11.10
N ILE A 236 11.57 0.44 10.07
CA ILE A 236 12.76 1.28 10.13
C ILE A 236 12.60 2.37 11.21
N ILE A 237 11.52 3.13 11.17
CA ILE A 237 11.25 4.22 12.12
C ILE A 237 11.10 3.68 13.56
N LYS A 238 10.35 2.58 13.75
CA LYS A 238 10.03 2.07 15.10
C LYS A 238 11.19 1.32 15.75
N TYR A 239 12.00 0.58 14.98
CA TYR A 239 12.95 -0.38 15.56
C TYR A 239 14.41 0.04 15.46
N GLN A 240 14.80 0.84 14.46
CA GLN A 240 16.22 1.13 14.22
C GLN A 240 16.72 2.40 14.93
N GLN A 241 15.94 2.94 15.87
CA GLN A 241 16.29 4.11 16.70
C GLN A 241 16.86 5.28 15.89
N LEU A 242 16.29 5.54 14.71
CA LEU A 242 16.68 6.67 13.89
C LEU A 242 16.56 7.97 14.69
N GLU A 243 17.52 8.88 14.49
CA GLU A 243 17.39 10.23 15.00
C GLU A 243 16.14 10.90 14.40
N ALA A 244 15.56 11.86 15.13
CA ALA A 244 14.36 12.55 14.68
C ALA A 244 14.59 13.30 13.34
N GLU A 245 15.79 13.78 13.09
CA GLU A 245 16.10 14.42 11.80
C GLU A 245 16.08 13.41 10.65
N GLN A 246 16.79 12.29 10.80
CA GLN A 246 16.84 11.19 9.84
C GLN A 246 15.45 10.63 9.53
N SER A 247 14.66 10.34 10.57
CA SER A 247 13.28 9.85 10.41
C SER A 247 12.41 10.82 9.62
N SER A 248 12.61 12.12 9.81
CA SER A 248 11.86 13.16 9.09
C SER A 248 12.28 13.23 7.61
N GLU A 249 13.58 13.16 7.31
CA GLU A 249 14.09 13.18 5.93
C GLU A 249 13.62 11.95 5.14
N LEU A 250 13.75 10.76 5.75
CA LEU A 250 13.29 9.50 5.17
C LEU A 250 11.82 9.57 4.76
N LEU A 251 10.97 10.10 5.65
CA LEU A 251 9.55 10.22 5.38
C LEU A 251 9.21 11.32 4.40
N GLN A 252 9.92 12.43 4.40
CA GLN A 252 9.76 13.44 3.36
C GLN A 252 10.02 12.83 1.99
N MET A 253 11.09 12.04 1.83
CA MET A 253 11.37 11.33 0.60
C MET A 253 10.22 10.40 0.19
N PHE A 254 9.75 9.54 1.11
CA PHE A 254 8.65 8.63 0.79
C PHE A 254 7.33 9.37 0.53
N ARG A 255 7.05 10.47 1.24
CA ARG A 255 5.89 11.33 1.02
C ARG A 255 5.87 11.89 -0.39
N GLU A 256 7.00 12.40 -0.88
CA GLU A 256 7.08 12.86 -2.28
C GLU A 256 6.80 11.72 -3.27
N LYS A 257 7.36 10.53 -3.02
CA LYS A 257 7.13 9.38 -3.91
C LYS A 257 5.67 8.91 -3.88
N TYR A 258 5.05 8.79 -2.72
CA TYR A 258 3.63 8.46 -2.60
C TYR A 258 2.73 9.50 -3.24
N PHE A 259 3.05 10.79 -3.09
CA PHE A 259 2.30 11.86 -3.72
C PHE A 259 2.37 11.78 -5.25
N ASN A 260 3.55 11.50 -5.81
CA ASN A 260 3.73 11.31 -7.24
C ASN A 260 2.99 10.06 -7.74
N ILE A 261 3.02 8.95 -6.99
CA ILE A 261 2.21 7.76 -7.30
C ILE A 261 0.72 8.13 -7.24
N GLY A 262 0.30 8.96 -6.30
CA GLY A 262 -1.06 9.46 -6.17
C GLY A 262 -1.51 10.22 -7.42
N HIS A 263 -0.74 11.20 -7.88
CA HIS A 263 -1.00 11.89 -9.15
C HIS A 263 -1.05 10.92 -10.33
N PHE A 264 -0.11 9.98 -10.41
CA PHE A 264 -0.08 8.99 -11.47
C PHE A 264 -1.34 8.09 -11.48
N CYS A 265 -1.85 7.72 -10.30
CA CYS A 265 -3.11 7.00 -10.17
C CYS A 265 -4.30 7.83 -10.65
N ILE A 266 -4.33 9.13 -10.33
CA ILE A 266 -5.38 10.06 -10.82
C ILE A 266 -5.35 10.17 -12.34
N GLU A 267 -4.17 10.30 -12.95
CA GLU A 267 -4.01 10.36 -14.41
C GLU A 267 -4.49 9.10 -15.12
N ARG A 268 -4.32 7.93 -14.47
CA ARG A 268 -4.73 6.62 -14.98
C ARG A 268 -6.14 6.19 -14.55
N ASN A 269 -6.86 7.04 -13.82
CA ASN A 269 -8.16 6.71 -13.19
C ASN A 269 -8.11 5.44 -12.32
N ASN A 270 -6.96 5.13 -11.71
CA ASN A 270 -6.77 3.97 -10.86
C ASN A 270 -7.00 4.31 -9.39
N PHE A 271 -8.27 4.42 -9.03
CA PHE A 271 -8.67 4.99 -7.74
C PHE A 271 -8.59 4.00 -6.58
N GLU A 272 -8.59 2.71 -6.85
CA GLU A 272 -8.36 1.68 -5.84
C GLU A 272 -6.92 1.75 -5.30
N VAL A 273 -5.93 1.91 -6.19
CA VAL A 273 -4.53 2.08 -5.77
C VAL A 273 -4.34 3.43 -5.09
N LEU A 274 -5.00 4.49 -5.57
CA LEU A 274 -4.96 5.81 -4.93
C LEU A 274 -5.48 5.79 -3.48
N ALA A 275 -6.55 5.04 -3.23
CA ALA A 275 -7.07 4.79 -1.88
C ALA A 275 -5.98 4.23 -0.97
N GLN A 276 -5.25 3.24 -1.46
CA GLN A 276 -4.17 2.59 -0.73
C GLN A 276 -2.99 3.54 -0.52
N VAL A 277 -2.62 4.37 -1.51
CA VAL A 277 -1.60 5.43 -1.36
C VAL A 277 -1.95 6.38 -0.22
N VAL A 278 -3.17 6.93 -0.22
CA VAL A 278 -3.59 7.91 0.79
C VAL A 278 -3.61 7.28 2.18
N LYS A 279 -4.13 6.06 2.30
CA LYS A 279 -4.12 5.28 3.54
C LYS A 279 -2.69 5.06 4.06
N SER A 280 -1.77 4.63 3.19
CA SER A 280 -0.36 4.41 3.55
C SER A 280 0.33 5.70 3.98
N MET A 281 0.05 6.82 3.31
CA MET A 281 0.55 8.13 3.73
C MET A 281 0.05 8.51 5.13
N VAL A 282 -1.25 8.34 5.44
CA VAL A 282 -1.80 8.60 6.78
C VAL A 282 -1.06 7.77 7.85
N PHE A 283 -0.85 6.48 7.60
CA PHE A 283 -0.21 5.59 8.56
C PHE A 283 1.26 5.89 8.81
N LEU A 284 2.01 6.25 7.76
CA LEU A 284 3.41 6.66 7.90
C LEU A 284 3.53 7.92 8.76
N GLU A 285 2.61 8.85 8.57
CA GLU A 285 2.64 10.17 9.20
C GLU A 285 2.16 10.10 10.65
N ALA A 286 1.15 9.26 10.92
CA ALA A 286 0.79 8.86 12.27
C ALA A 286 1.97 8.24 13.02
N THR A 287 2.72 7.33 12.37
CA THR A 287 3.90 6.70 12.98
C THR A 287 5.00 7.71 13.28
N LEU A 288 5.20 8.69 12.41
CA LEU A 288 6.19 9.76 12.65
C LEU A 288 5.78 10.69 13.77
N PHE A 289 4.50 11.04 13.78
CA PHE A 289 3.93 11.90 14.79
C PHE A 289 4.07 11.28 16.18
N GLU A 290 3.85 9.96 16.31
CA GLU A 290 4.11 9.20 17.54
C GLU A 290 5.56 9.35 18.04
N VAL A 291 6.53 9.41 17.12
CA VAL A 291 7.97 9.46 17.46
C VAL A 291 8.45 10.89 17.74
N GLN A 292 8.00 11.89 16.96
CA GLN A 292 8.57 13.23 16.98
C GLN A 292 7.68 14.31 17.58
N GLN A 293 6.37 14.08 17.62
CA GLN A 293 5.36 15.06 18.05
C GLN A 293 5.45 16.41 17.30
N LYS A 294 5.99 16.42 16.07
CA LYS A 294 6.08 17.63 15.24
C LYS A 294 4.81 17.82 14.42
N THR A 295 4.06 18.88 14.72
CA THR A 295 2.79 19.22 14.05
C THR A 295 2.97 19.74 12.61
N GLU A 296 4.09 20.39 12.31
CA GLU A 296 4.36 21.01 11.00
C GLU A 296 4.34 19.99 9.85
N ILE A 297 4.83 18.78 10.14
CA ILE A 297 4.91 17.66 9.22
C ILE A 297 3.51 17.27 8.71
N VAL A 298 2.52 17.33 9.58
CA VAL A 298 1.13 16.98 9.27
C VAL A 298 0.47 18.10 8.49
N LYS A 299 0.80 19.36 8.77
CA LYS A 299 0.27 20.49 7.99
C LYS A 299 0.63 20.37 6.51
N GLN A 300 1.88 20.02 6.23
CA GLN A 300 2.36 19.78 4.87
C GLN A 300 1.62 18.63 4.18
N LEU A 301 1.33 17.55 4.92
CA LEU A 301 0.58 16.42 4.40
C LEU A 301 -0.88 16.79 4.08
N VAL A 302 -1.54 17.53 4.98
CA VAL A 302 -2.92 18.00 4.78
C VAL A 302 -3.00 18.87 3.53
N ALA A 303 -2.03 19.77 3.30
CA ALA A 303 -1.96 20.57 2.09
C ALA A 303 -1.76 19.72 0.82
N LYS A 304 -0.97 18.63 0.89
CA LYS A 304 -0.86 17.67 -0.23
C LYS A 304 -2.15 16.91 -0.48
N PHE A 305 -2.85 16.48 0.56
CA PHE A 305 -4.15 15.84 0.42
C PHE A 305 -5.19 16.79 -0.17
N GLU A 306 -5.17 18.07 0.20
CA GLU A 306 -5.98 19.10 -0.46
C GLU A 306 -5.70 19.16 -1.97
N ASN A 307 -4.42 19.20 -2.38
CA ASN A 307 -4.06 19.20 -3.79
C ASN A 307 -4.54 17.93 -4.52
N LEU A 308 -4.34 16.73 -3.95
CA LEU A 308 -4.84 15.47 -4.52
C LEU A 308 -6.37 15.47 -4.63
N ALA A 309 -7.07 16.02 -3.65
CA ALA A 309 -8.52 16.16 -3.68
C ALA A 309 -8.94 17.07 -4.83
N ILE A 310 -8.35 18.26 -4.95
CA ILE A 310 -8.66 19.21 -6.04
C ILE A 310 -8.45 18.55 -7.40
N THR A 311 -7.31 17.88 -7.63
CA THR A 311 -7.05 17.15 -8.88
C THR A 311 -8.04 15.99 -9.10
N SER A 312 -8.51 15.34 -8.03
CA SER A 312 -9.54 14.28 -8.12
C SER A 312 -10.93 14.83 -8.49
N ILE A 313 -11.28 16.05 -8.07
CA ILE A 313 -12.53 16.73 -8.47
C ILE A 313 -12.53 16.94 -9.99
N GLU A 314 -11.41 17.35 -10.56
CA GLU A 314 -11.26 17.58 -12.00
C GLU A 314 -11.44 16.30 -12.83
N LYS A 315 -11.15 15.13 -12.24
CA LYS A 315 -11.32 13.80 -12.86
C LYS A 315 -12.67 13.14 -12.54
N ASP A 316 -13.59 13.85 -11.89
CA ASP A 316 -14.92 13.36 -11.52
C ASP A 316 -14.92 12.08 -10.68
N ASN A 317 -14.00 11.98 -9.72
CA ASN A 317 -13.94 10.83 -8.84
C ASN A 317 -14.43 11.14 -7.43
N GLU A 318 -15.72 10.91 -7.21
CA GLU A 318 -16.34 11.19 -5.93
C GLU A 318 -15.85 10.26 -4.80
N PHE A 319 -15.59 9.00 -5.11
CA PHE A 319 -15.19 8.00 -4.12
C PHE A 319 -13.84 8.36 -3.47
N MET A 320 -12.86 8.77 -4.27
CA MET A 320 -11.56 9.12 -3.72
C MET A 320 -11.62 10.37 -2.85
N LEU A 321 -12.41 11.36 -3.24
CA LEU A 321 -12.57 12.57 -2.45
C LEU A 321 -13.14 12.29 -1.06
N ILE A 322 -14.09 11.36 -0.96
CA ILE A 322 -14.60 10.89 0.33
C ILE A 322 -13.45 10.34 1.17
N GLN A 323 -12.60 9.49 0.60
CA GLN A 323 -11.46 8.91 1.32
C GLN A 323 -10.39 9.93 1.70
N ILE A 324 -10.10 10.92 0.85
CA ILE A 324 -9.16 12.00 1.17
C ILE A 324 -9.71 12.85 2.32
N LEU A 325 -10.99 13.23 2.27
CA LEU A 325 -11.65 13.99 3.34
C LEU A 325 -11.64 13.23 4.68
N GLU A 326 -11.92 11.93 4.64
CA GLU A 326 -11.86 11.05 5.82
C GLU A 326 -10.43 10.92 6.35
N SER A 327 -9.43 10.87 5.47
CA SER A 327 -8.01 10.80 5.83
C SER A 327 -7.50 12.09 6.47
N ILE A 328 -7.83 13.26 5.89
CA ILE A 328 -7.56 14.58 6.47
C ILE A 328 -8.16 14.69 7.87
N THR A 329 -9.41 14.26 8.03
CA THR A 329 -10.13 14.30 9.31
C THR A 329 -9.50 13.38 10.34
N THR A 330 -9.17 12.16 9.94
CA THR A 330 -8.52 11.17 10.82
C THR A 330 -7.20 11.72 11.35
N LEU A 331 -6.35 12.26 10.47
CA LEU A 331 -5.10 12.91 10.85
C LEU A 331 -5.33 14.07 11.83
N GLY A 332 -6.24 14.98 11.51
CA GLY A 332 -6.57 16.10 12.38
C GLY A 332 -7.01 15.63 13.78
N THR A 333 -7.89 14.63 13.86
CA THR A 333 -8.39 14.12 15.15
C THR A 333 -7.31 13.42 15.96
N MET A 334 -6.39 12.71 15.30
CA MET A 334 -5.31 11.98 15.96
C MET A 334 -4.31 12.94 16.62
N ILE A 335 -4.06 14.08 15.99
CA ILE A 335 -3.01 15.03 16.40
C ILE A 335 -3.54 16.11 17.33
N TYR A 336 -4.84 16.38 17.28
CA TYR A 336 -5.47 17.41 18.10
C TYR A 336 -5.11 17.40 19.60
N PRO A 337 -5.01 16.25 20.30
CA PRO A 337 -4.61 16.24 21.71
C PRO A 337 -3.25 16.88 21.99
N PHE A 338 -2.39 16.95 20.97
CA PHE A 338 -1.02 17.44 21.02
C PHE A 338 -0.84 18.79 20.30
N ASP A 339 -1.89 19.29 19.64
CA ASP A 339 -1.89 20.55 18.91
C ASP A 339 -2.05 21.72 19.88
N ASN A 340 -0.94 22.20 20.44
CA ASN A 340 -0.95 23.26 21.44
C ASN A 340 -1.44 24.61 20.87
N ASN A 341 -1.12 24.89 19.61
CA ASN A 341 -1.42 26.16 18.95
C ASN A 341 -2.65 26.11 18.04
N ASP A 342 -3.26 24.93 17.90
CA ASP A 342 -4.45 24.71 17.06
C ASP A 342 -4.20 24.89 15.56
N ASP A 343 -2.94 25.06 15.17
CA ASP A 343 -2.55 25.31 13.79
C ASP A 343 -2.93 24.14 12.88
N VAL A 344 -2.78 22.89 13.34
CA VAL A 344 -3.12 21.71 12.54
C VAL A 344 -4.63 21.64 12.35
N SER A 345 -5.38 21.89 13.42
CA SER A 345 -6.84 21.89 13.40
C SER A 345 -7.38 22.97 12.47
N ILE A 346 -6.83 24.18 12.54
CA ILE A 346 -7.18 25.29 11.65
C ILE A 346 -6.84 24.92 10.19
N ASN A 347 -5.66 24.34 9.94
CA ASN A 347 -5.27 23.92 8.59
C ASN A 347 -6.20 22.84 8.03
N VAL A 348 -6.63 21.87 8.84
CA VAL A 348 -7.63 20.86 8.44
C VAL A 348 -8.96 21.51 8.06
N ILE A 349 -9.44 22.48 8.87
CA ILE A 349 -10.68 23.21 8.58
C ILE A 349 -10.55 23.98 7.25
N ASP A 350 -9.42 24.67 7.07
CA ASP A 350 -9.17 25.48 5.87
C ASP A 350 -9.02 24.61 4.61
N SER A 351 -8.35 23.46 4.68
CA SER A 351 -8.27 22.51 3.57
C SER A 351 -9.63 21.89 3.22
N ILE A 352 -10.46 21.49 4.20
CA ILE A 352 -11.82 21.00 3.93
C ILE A 352 -12.67 22.10 3.28
N LYS A 353 -12.54 23.35 3.74
CA LYS A 353 -13.19 24.52 3.13
C LYS A 353 -12.75 24.74 1.69
N SER A 354 -11.46 24.63 1.41
CA SER A 354 -10.91 24.76 0.06
C SER A 354 -11.46 23.69 -0.87
N ILE A 355 -11.34 22.39 -0.49
CA ILE A 355 -11.86 21.25 -1.25
C ILE A 355 -13.35 21.42 -1.57
N ARG A 356 -14.14 21.82 -0.57
CA ARG A 356 -15.57 22.09 -0.76
C ARG A 356 -15.82 23.21 -1.76
N THR A 357 -15.09 24.32 -1.64
CA THR A 357 -15.26 25.47 -2.54
C THR A 357 -14.99 25.07 -3.98
N TYR A 358 -13.94 24.27 -4.22
CA TYR A 358 -13.67 23.66 -5.53
C TYR A 358 -14.79 22.71 -5.98
N ALA A 359 -15.28 21.83 -5.11
CA ALA A 359 -16.36 20.90 -5.45
C ALA A 359 -17.67 21.62 -5.80
N ALA A 360 -18.00 22.69 -5.07
CA ALA A 360 -19.17 23.52 -5.32
C ALA A 360 -19.07 24.23 -6.67
N ASN A 361 -17.91 24.81 -6.99
CA ASN A 361 -17.66 25.45 -8.28
C ASN A 361 -17.72 24.43 -9.45
N ALA A 362 -17.32 23.19 -9.22
CA ALA A 362 -17.41 22.09 -10.17
C ALA A 362 -18.82 21.43 -10.23
N ASN A 363 -19.82 21.97 -9.52
CA ASN A 363 -21.18 21.42 -9.42
C ASN A 363 -21.24 19.96 -8.92
N LYS A 364 -20.31 19.55 -8.05
CA LYS A 364 -20.27 18.21 -7.45
C LYS A 364 -21.01 18.17 -6.11
N TYR A 365 -22.34 18.02 -6.17
CA TYR A 365 -23.23 18.19 -5.01
C TYR A 365 -23.03 17.15 -3.90
N VAL A 366 -22.80 15.88 -4.26
CA VAL A 366 -22.55 14.80 -3.30
C VAL A 366 -21.30 15.11 -2.48
N LEU A 367 -20.28 15.63 -3.16
CA LEU A 367 -18.99 15.99 -2.59
C LEU A 367 -19.04 17.21 -1.68
N ASP A 368 -19.77 18.25 -2.08
CA ASP A 368 -20.03 19.38 -1.20
C ASP A 368 -20.73 18.94 0.10
N THR A 369 -21.75 18.09 -0.02
CA THR A 369 -22.49 17.58 1.14
C THR A 369 -21.59 16.74 2.04
N LYS A 370 -20.73 15.89 1.46
CA LYS A 370 -19.78 15.11 2.23
C LYS A 370 -18.77 16.00 2.95
N ALA A 371 -18.23 17.03 2.30
CA ALA A 371 -17.29 17.95 2.94
C ALA A 371 -17.91 18.66 4.16
N ILE A 372 -19.18 19.06 4.09
CA ILE A 372 -19.92 19.64 5.23
C ILE A 372 -20.04 18.63 6.37
N VAL A 373 -20.46 17.40 6.07
CA VAL A 373 -20.59 16.33 7.07
C VAL A 373 -19.25 16.02 7.73
N THR A 374 -18.20 15.90 6.92
CA THR A 374 -16.85 15.61 7.40
C THR A 374 -16.34 16.73 8.30
N LEU A 375 -16.56 18.00 7.95
CA LEU A 375 -16.23 19.14 8.80
C LEU A 375 -16.99 19.08 10.14
N GLY A 376 -18.28 18.72 10.11
CA GLY A 376 -19.08 18.57 11.32
C GLY A 376 -18.59 17.45 12.24
N ILE A 377 -18.29 16.27 11.67
CA ILE A 377 -17.72 15.14 12.40
C ILE A 377 -16.38 15.53 13.02
N PHE A 378 -15.53 16.20 12.24
CA PHE A 378 -14.24 16.70 12.72
C PHE A 378 -14.43 17.64 13.92
N GLY A 379 -15.28 18.67 13.76
CA GLY A 379 -15.60 19.62 14.82
C GLY A 379 -16.13 18.97 16.09
N CYS A 380 -17.05 18.01 15.97
CA CYS A 380 -17.59 17.29 17.12
C CYS A 380 -16.50 16.49 17.86
N ASN A 381 -15.60 15.84 17.10
CA ASN A 381 -14.48 15.12 17.70
C ASN A 381 -13.52 16.06 18.43
N LEU A 382 -13.21 17.23 17.86
CA LEU A 382 -12.37 18.24 18.52
C LEU A 382 -12.98 18.72 19.84
N LEU A 383 -14.25 19.15 19.81
CA LEU A 383 -14.92 19.68 21.00
C LEU A 383 -15.05 18.63 22.12
N ARG A 384 -15.26 17.35 21.75
CA ARG A 384 -15.30 16.24 22.70
C ARG A 384 -13.95 15.98 23.38
N ILE A 385 -12.85 16.09 22.64
CA ILE A 385 -11.51 15.83 23.19
C ILE A 385 -11.08 16.97 24.11
N LYS A 386 -11.18 18.21 23.63
CA LYS A 386 -10.79 19.41 24.37
C LYS A 386 -11.52 20.61 23.79
N TYR A 387 -12.37 21.26 24.57
CA TYR A 387 -13.03 22.48 24.10
C TYR A 387 -12.01 23.62 23.97
N LYS A 388 -11.96 24.26 22.80
CA LYS A 388 -11.17 25.46 22.55
C LYS A 388 -12.01 26.47 21.77
N ALA A 389 -12.26 27.63 22.39
CA ALA A 389 -13.19 28.63 21.87
C ALA A 389 -12.85 29.13 20.46
N HIS A 390 -11.56 29.32 20.15
CA HIS A 390 -11.16 29.82 18.83
C HIS A 390 -11.35 28.76 17.71
N ILE A 391 -11.22 27.45 18.00
CA ILE A 391 -11.56 26.39 17.04
C ILE A 391 -13.06 26.35 16.81
N ALA A 392 -13.84 26.41 17.89
CA ALA A 392 -15.30 26.44 17.83
C ALA A 392 -15.76 27.62 16.95
N GLU A 393 -15.17 28.80 17.15
CA GLU A 393 -15.46 29.99 16.36
C GLU A 393 -15.04 29.83 14.89
N LYS A 394 -13.84 29.32 14.60
CA LYS A 394 -13.38 29.04 13.23
C LYS A 394 -14.31 28.05 12.51
N LEU A 395 -14.76 27.02 13.21
CA LEU A 395 -15.70 26.02 12.71
C LEU A 395 -17.07 26.66 12.43
N ARG A 396 -17.59 27.45 13.38
CA ARG A 396 -18.85 28.21 13.24
C ARG A 396 -18.82 29.10 12.00
N VAL A 397 -17.78 29.93 11.85
CA VAL A 397 -17.61 30.82 10.69
C VAL A 397 -17.50 30.04 9.38
N THR A 398 -16.81 28.90 9.39
CA THR A 398 -16.65 28.05 8.20
C THR A 398 -17.96 27.40 7.81
N LEU A 399 -18.73 26.89 8.78
CA LEU A 399 -20.07 26.36 8.54
C LEU A 399 -21.00 27.48 8.06
N GLU A 400 -21.03 28.66 8.69
CA GLU A 400 -21.85 29.80 8.26
C GLU A 400 -21.56 30.18 6.79
N TYR A 401 -20.28 30.21 6.41
CA TYR A 401 -19.85 30.35 5.02
C TYR A 401 -20.40 29.23 4.13
N PHE A 402 -20.47 28.00 4.64
CA PHE A 402 -21.04 26.88 3.91
C PHE A 402 -22.54 27.04 3.64
N GLY A 403 -23.31 27.36 4.66
CA GLY A 403 -24.77 27.54 4.55
C GLY A 403 -25.12 28.69 3.62
N THR A 404 -24.49 29.85 3.81
CA THR A 404 -24.70 31.04 2.97
C THR A 404 -24.38 30.77 1.49
N HIS A 405 -23.27 30.07 1.21
CA HIS A 405 -22.89 29.73 -0.15
C HIS A 405 -23.81 28.68 -0.79
N ALA A 406 -24.24 27.67 -0.02
CA ALA A 406 -25.17 26.65 -0.49
C ALA A 406 -26.53 27.25 -0.89
N PHE A 407 -27.02 28.26 -0.15
CA PHE A 407 -28.24 28.99 -0.51
C PHE A 407 -28.09 29.83 -1.78
N ARG A 408 -26.98 30.55 -1.93
CA ARG A 408 -26.78 31.47 -3.07
C ARG A 408 -26.55 30.75 -4.39
N THR A 409 -25.89 29.61 -4.36
CA THR A 409 -25.47 28.90 -5.58
C THR A 409 -26.50 27.86 -6.06
N ARG A 410 -27.58 27.61 -5.30
CA ARG A 410 -28.46 26.45 -5.56
C ARG A 410 -29.93 26.80 -5.59
N ASN A 411 -30.57 26.44 -6.71
CA ASN A 411 -32.02 26.31 -6.81
C ASN A 411 -32.40 24.84 -6.57
N GLY A 412 -33.01 24.49 -5.43
CA GLY A 412 -33.65 23.18 -5.22
C GLY A 412 -33.21 22.36 -3.98
N MET A 413 -33.61 21.08 -3.95
CA MET A 413 -33.47 20.15 -2.80
C MET A 413 -32.02 19.90 -2.33
N ALA A 414 -31.03 19.93 -3.23
CA ALA A 414 -29.64 19.64 -2.86
C ALA A 414 -29.02 20.75 -1.97
N GLY A 415 -29.43 22.01 -2.16
CA GLY A 415 -29.03 23.10 -1.26
C GLY A 415 -29.66 22.92 0.13
N PHE A 416 -30.89 22.43 0.17
CA PHE A 416 -31.62 22.20 1.42
C PHE A 416 -30.95 21.14 2.30
N HIS A 417 -30.61 19.95 1.79
CA HIS A 417 -29.97 18.92 2.61
C HIS A 417 -28.60 19.32 3.16
N SER A 418 -27.82 20.10 2.40
CA SER A 418 -26.56 20.67 2.90
C SER A 418 -26.80 21.59 4.10
N VAL A 419 -27.83 22.44 4.02
CA VAL A 419 -28.20 23.37 5.10
C VAL A 419 -28.78 22.63 6.30
N GLU A 420 -29.68 21.69 6.08
CA GLU A 420 -30.28 20.86 7.13
C GLU A 420 -29.19 20.17 7.96
N ARG A 421 -28.25 19.47 7.30
CA ARG A 421 -27.12 18.80 7.98
C ARG A 421 -26.25 19.80 8.73
N MET A 422 -25.99 20.95 8.13
CA MET A 422 -25.21 22.01 8.78
C MET A 422 -25.90 22.54 10.04
N LEU A 423 -27.22 22.75 10.02
CA LEU A 423 -27.98 23.21 11.18
C LEU A 423 -28.00 22.15 12.29
N ILE A 424 -28.11 20.87 11.94
CA ILE A 424 -27.97 19.76 12.90
C ILE A 424 -26.57 19.79 13.52
N ILE A 425 -25.52 19.95 12.72
CA ILE A 425 -24.14 20.07 13.22
C ILE A 425 -24.01 21.27 14.14
N MET A 426 -24.51 22.45 13.75
CA MET A 426 -24.46 23.66 14.58
C MET A 426 -25.20 23.50 15.90
N GLN A 427 -26.36 22.82 15.89
CA GLN A 427 -27.09 22.50 17.13
C GLN A 427 -26.27 21.57 18.02
N LEU A 428 -25.70 20.50 17.46
CA LEU A 428 -24.84 19.57 18.22
C LEU A 428 -23.64 20.29 18.83
N LEU A 429 -23.00 21.20 18.08
CA LEU A 429 -21.89 22.03 18.57
C LEU A 429 -22.36 22.97 19.68
N SER A 430 -23.54 23.60 19.53
CA SER A 430 -24.15 24.46 20.54
C SER A 430 -24.46 23.70 21.83
N ASP A 431 -25.01 22.48 21.74
CA ASP A 431 -25.36 21.65 22.91
C ASP A 431 -24.10 21.20 23.68
N MET A 432 -22.96 21.08 23.00
CA MET A 432 -21.67 20.78 23.63
C MET A 432 -21.04 22.01 24.33
N GLN A 433 -21.59 23.21 24.14
CA GLN A 433 -21.07 24.45 24.69
C GLN A 433 -21.96 24.99 25.82
N LYS A 434 -21.37 25.41 26.94
CA LYS A 434 -22.12 25.98 28.08
C LYS A 434 -22.63 27.41 27.83
N ASP A 435 -21.98 28.17 26.94
CA ASP A 435 -22.38 29.51 26.52
C ASP A 435 -23.01 29.46 25.12
N VAL A 436 -24.34 29.47 25.09
CA VAL A 436 -25.19 29.15 23.92
C VAL A 436 -25.51 30.39 23.05
N SER A 437 -25.22 31.62 23.51
CA SER A 437 -25.69 32.86 22.86
C SER A 437 -25.20 33.03 21.43
N ASP A 438 -23.93 32.75 21.16
CA ASP A 438 -23.29 33.12 19.88
C ASP A 438 -23.65 32.18 18.72
N TYR A 439 -24.04 30.93 19.03
CA TYR A 439 -24.49 29.97 18.03
C TYR A 439 -25.91 30.27 17.55
N ASN A 440 -26.79 30.73 18.45
CA ASN A 440 -28.15 31.12 18.11
C ASN A 440 -28.17 32.26 17.09
N ASP A 441 -27.32 33.28 17.24
CA ASP A 441 -27.22 34.39 16.28
C ASP A 441 -26.83 33.92 14.87
N SER A 442 -25.97 32.91 14.78
CA SER A 442 -25.53 32.32 13.52
C SER A 442 -26.65 31.51 12.86
N LEU A 443 -27.36 30.73 13.67
CA LEU A 443 -28.50 29.93 13.24
C LEU A 443 -29.63 30.84 12.75
N ASP A 444 -29.91 31.94 13.45
CA ASP A 444 -30.90 32.96 13.05
C ASP A 444 -30.54 33.60 11.70
N LYS A 445 -29.26 33.92 11.45
CA LYS A 445 -28.82 34.44 10.14
C LYS A 445 -29.07 33.44 9.01
N ILE A 446 -28.74 32.16 9.21
CA ILE A 446 -28.92 31.11 8.20
C ILE A 446 -30.41 30.87 7.93
N ILE A 447 -31.23 30.81 8.99
CA ILE A 447 -32.68 30.68 8.88
C ILE A 447 -33.28 31.87 8.13
N LYS A 448 -32.85 33.09 8.44
CA LYS A 448 -33.29 34.29 7.73
C LYS A 448 -32.96 34.23 6.23
N ILE A 449 -31.75 33.82 5.87
CA ILE A 449 -31.36 33.62 4.46
C ILE A 449 -32.20 32.53 3.80
N ALA A 450 -32.53 31.45 4.51
CA ALA A 450 -33.39 30.38 3.99
C ALA A 450 -34.81 30.89 3.67
N ILE A 451 -35.36 31.69 4.58
CA ILE A 451 -36.67 32.35 4.45
C ILE A 451 -36.67 33.32 3.26
N ASP A 452 -35.64 34.17 3.15
CA ASP A 452 -35.50 35.15 2.07
C ASP A 452 -35.41 34.48 0.69
N ASN A 453 -34.84 33.27 0.61
CA ASN A 453 -34.76 32.47 -0.62
C ASN A 453 -35.98 31.54 -0.85
N ARG A 454 -37.08 31.75 -0.13
CA ARG A 454 -38.37 31.04 -0.29
C ARG A 454 -38.37 29.53 0.02
N PHE A 455 -37.45 29.04 0.84
CA PHE A 455 -37.44 27.64 1.30
C PHE A 455 -38.37 27.39 2.50
N TYR A 456 -39.58 27.98 2.50
CA TYR A 456 -40.50 27.98 3.64
C TYR A 456 -40.94 26.58 4.13
N PRO A 457 -41.30 25.61 3.25
CA PRO A 457 -41.73 24.27 3.71
C PRO A 457 -40.61 23.52 4.43
N GLN A 458 -39.39 23.74 3.96
CA GLN A 458 -38.15 23.13 4.38
C GLN A 458 -37.64 23.66 5.73
N VAL A 459 -37.71 24.98 5.93
CA VAL A 459 -37.40 25.62 7.23
C VAL A 459 -38.32 25.11 8.34
N VAL A 460 -39.58 24.78 7.99
CA VAL A 460 -40.57 24.23 8.92
C VAL A 460 -40.21 22.80 9.33
N GLU A 461 -39.68 21.97 8.43
CA GLU A 461 -39.17 20.64 8.82
C GLU A 461 -37.96 20.73 9.74
N ILE A 462 -37.00 21.61 9.44
CA ILE A 462 -35.84 21.84 10.32
C ILE A 462 -36.28 22.26 11.73
N SER A 463 -37.28 23.14 11.85
CA SER A 463 -37.79 23.58 13.17
C SER A 463 -38.39 22.44 14.01
N LYS A 464 -38.81 21.33 13.38
CA LYS A 464 -39.28 20.14 14.10
C LYS A 464 -38.13 19.27 14.62
N ILE A 465 -36.98 19.32 13.95
CA ILE A 465 -35.78 18.54 14.30
C ILE A 465 -35.02 19.20 15.47
N ILE A 466 -35.21 20.51 15.69
CA ILE A 466 -34.53 21.29 16.73
C ILE A 466 -35.55 21.71 17.82
N PRO A 467 -35.88 20.81 18.78
CA PRO A 467 -37.02 20.98 19.69
C PRO A 467 -36.90 22.14 20.69
N ASN A 468 -35.70 22.71 20.88
CA ASN A 468 -35.43 23.81 21.82
C ASN A 468 -35.08 25.15 21.14
N TYR A 469 -35.16 25.24 19.81
CA TYR A 469 -34.99 26.54 19.16
C TYR A 469 -36.19 27.44 19.51
N PRO A 470 -36.01 28.70 19.93
CA PRO A 470 -37.13 29.53 20.33
C PRO A 470 -38.17 29.56 19.20
N ALA A 471 -39.34 28.97 19.47
CA ALA A 471 -40.52 29.03 18.61
C ALA A 471 -40.97 30.49 18.30
N ALA A 472 -40.31 31.48 18.89
CA ALA A 472 -40.48 32.90 18.67
C ALA A 472 -40.12 33.36 17.24
N THR A 473 -39.26 32.68 16.49
CA THR A 473 -38.89 33.13 15.12
C THR A 473 -39.81 32.57 14.03
N VAL A 474 -40.52 31.46 14.28
CA VAL A 474 -41.60 30.97 13.40
C VAL A 474 -42.86 31.85 13.53
N LYS A 475 -42.86 32.83 14.43
CA LYS A 475 -43.90 33.86 14.52
C LYS A 475 -43.97 34.78 13.28
N LEU A 476 -42.99 34.72 12.37
CA LEU A 476 -43.11 35.30 11.02
C LEU A 476 -44.23 34.64 10.17
N LYS A 477 -44.67 33.42 10.50
CA LYS A 477 -45.79 32.75 9.82
C LYS A 477 -47.18 33.33 10.18
N ALA A 478 -47.27 34.15 11.23
CA ALA A 478 -48.53 34.80 11.61
C ALA A 478 -48.68 36.19 10.97
N GLU A 479 -47.59 36.95 10.81
CA GLU A 479 -47.66 38.33 10.31
C GLU A 479 -47.56 38.44 8.78
N LEU A 480 -47.00 37.45 8.07
CA LEU A 480 -47.01 37.42 6.59
C LEU A 480 -48.32 36.89 5.97
N ARG A 481 -49.34 36.61 6.80
CA ARG A 481 -50.66 36.15 6.34
C ARG A 481 -51.63 37.28 5.97
N GLU A 482 -51.26 38.55 6.14
CA GLU A 482 -52.13 39.68 5.79
C GLU A 482 -52.09 40.08 4.30
N ASP A 483 -51.08 39.68 3.52
CA ASP A 483 -51.00 39.96 2.08
C ASP A 483 -51.57 38.81 1.21
N GLY A 484 -52.85 38.48 1.43
CA GLY A 484 -53.85 38.25 0.38
C GLY A 484 -53.62 37.27 -0.78
N ARG A 485 -52.69 36.31 -0.76
CA ARG A 485 -52.62 35.25 -1.81
C ARG A 485 -52.52 33.85 -1.23
N SER A 486 -53.67 33.20 -1.18
CA SER A 486 -53.86 31.79 -0.81
C SER A 486 -53.34 30.85 -1.90
N TYR A 487 -52.37 30.00 -1.56
CA TYR A 487 -52.27 28.66 -2.15
C TYR A 487 -52.55 27.64 -1.05
N LEU A 488 -53.59 26.83 -1.27
CA LEU A 488 -53.93 25.69 -0.44
C LEU A 488 -52.79 24.67 -0.46
N ILE A 489 -52.28 24.31 0.71
CA ILE A 489 -51.80 22.95 0.97
C ILE A 489 -52.57 22.48 2.20
N ASN A 490 -53.65 21.75 1.92
CA ASN A 490 -54.35 20.93 2.90
C ASN A 490 -53.52 19.67 3.18
N ASP A 491 -53.67 19.20 4.41
CA ASP A 491 -53.59 17.81 4.86
C ASP A 491 -52.27 17.23 5.41
N VAL A 492 -52.35 17.07 6.75
CA VAL A 492 -52.03 15.87 7.54
C VAL A 492 -50.59 15.72 8.05
N ILE A 493 -50.42 16.07 9.33
CA ILE A 493 -49.43 15.49 10.24
C ILE A 493 -50.20 14.95 11.45
N HIS A 494 -50.10 13.64 11.67
CA HIS A 494 -50.25 13.03 12.98
C HIS A 494 -49.00 12.20 13.25
N PHE A 495 -48.38 12.49 14.40
CA PHE A 495 -47.16 11.95 15.04
C PHE A 495 -45.82 12.54 14.61
#